data_AF-A0A7C6M3L5-F1
#
_entry.id   AF-A0A7C6M3L5-F1
#
_cell.length_a   1.000
_cell.length_b   1.000
_cell.length_c   1.000
_cell.angle_alpha   90.00
_cell.angle_beta   90.00
_cell.angle_gamma   90.00
#
_symmetry.space_group_name_H-M   'P 1'
#
loop_
_entity.id
_entity.type
_entity.pdbx_description
1 polymer ?
#
loop_
_entity_poly.entity_id
_entity_poly.type
_entity_poly.pdbx_seq_one_letter_code
_entity_poly.pdbx_strand_id
1 'polypeptide(L)'
;MYYKYKHLTIKDREDIETMLKEGLSFRKIALNLNADPTTISKEIKRNRMISDIGALGRIKNRCIHRTSCHIIDLCENKTMKE
;
A
#
# COMPACT_ATOMS: atom_id res chain seq x y z
N MET A 1 -26.09 4.20 1.82
CA MET A 1 -25.88 2.89 1.15
C MET A 1 -25.35 1.92 2.19
N TYR A 2 -26.10 0.86 2.50
CA TYR A 2 -25.65 -0.20 3.40
C TYR A 2 -24.97 -1.29 2.56
N TYR A 3 -23.66 -1.48 2.75
CA TYR A 3 -22.94 -2.58 2.11
C TYR A 3 -23.22 -3.85 2.90
N LYS A 4 -23.97 -4.78 2.27
CA LYS A 4 -24.30 -6.07 2.87
C LYS A 4 -23.01 -6.87 3.09
N TYR A 5 -22.94 -7.63 4.18
CA TYR A 5 -21.79 -8.50 4.45
C TYR A 5 -21.62 -9.50 3.30
N LYS A 6 -20.54 -9.34 2.54
CA LYS A 6 -20.18 -10.16 1.37
C LYS A 6 -18.74 -10.62 1.56
N HIS A 7 -18.50 -11.92 1.42
CA HIS A 7 -17.15 -12.45 1.29
C HIS A 7 -16.63 -12.16 -0.12
N LEU A 8 -15.41 -11.62 -0.21
CA LEU A 8 -14.74 -11.42 -1.50
C LEU A 8 -14.37 -12.78 -2.08
N THR A 9 -14.80 -12.99 -3.33
CA THR A 9 -14.41 -14.14 -4.15
C THR A 9 -12.97 -13.97 -4.66
N ILE A 10 -12.42 -15.01 -5.29
CA ILE A 10 -11.10 -14.92 -5.95
C ILE A 10 -11.15 -13.87 -7.07
N LYS A 11 -12.20 -13.88 -7.89
CA LYS A 11 -12.42 -12.90 -8.95
C LYS A 11 -12.49 -11.47 -8.41
N ASP A 12 -13.21 -11.23 -7.31
CA ASP A 12 -13.24 -9.89 -6.70
C ASP A 12 -11.81 -9.42 -6.31
N ARG A 13 -10.89 -10.33 -5.92
CA ARG A 13 -9.50 -9.98 -5.60
C ARG A 13 -8.67 -9.66 -6.83
N GLU A 14 -8.84 -10.41 -7.91
CA GLU A 14 -8.20 -10.13 -9.22
C GLU A 14 -8.66 -8.76 -9.76
N ASP A 15 -9.94 -8.45 -9.60
CA ASP A 15 -10.51 -7.16 -9.97
C ASP A 15 -9.93 -6.02 -9.09
N ILE A 16 -9.78 -6.23 -7.77
CA ILE A 16 -9.09 -5.29 -6.89
C ILE A 16 -7.66 -5.03 -7.38
N GLU A 17 -6.90 -6.08 -7.70
CA GLU A 17 -5.52 -5.94 -8.17
C GLU A 17 -5.45 -5.12 -9.46
N THR A 18 -6.32 -5.42 -10.42
CA THR A 18 -6.40 -4.72 -11.71
C THR A 18 -6.71 -3.24 -11.51
N MET A 19 -7.74 -2.92 -10.73
CA MET A 19 -8.12 -1.53 -10.46
C MET A 19 -7.06 -0.76 -9.65
N LEU A 20 -6.29 -1.43 -8.80
CA LEU A 20 -5.15 -0.81 -8.12
C LEU A 20 -4.02 -0.46 -9.10
N LYS A 21 -3.74 -1.33 -10.07
CA LYS A 21 -2.77 -1.04 -11.15
C LYS A 21 -3.20 0.15 -12.01
N GLU A 22 -4.50 0.30 -12.22
CA GLU A 22 -5.11 1.45 -12.91
C GLU A 22 -5.15 2.74 -12.04
N GLY A 23 -4.75 2.67 -10.78
CA GLY A 23 -4.69 3.83 -9.88
C GLY A 23 -6.04 4.27 -9.32
N LEU A 24 -7.05 3.40 -9.31
CA LEU A 24 -8.36 3.74 -8.72
C LEU A 24 -8.26 3.89 -7.20
N SER A 25 -9.04 4.84 -6.66
CA SER A 25 -9.16 5.01 -5.22
C SER A 25 -9.94 3.86 -4.58
N PHE A 26 -9.66 3.55 -3.31
CA PHE A 26 -10.34 2.47 -2.59
C PHE A 26 -11.86 2.66 -2.55
N ARG A 27 -12.35 3.91 -2.51
CA ARG A 27 -13.77 4.21 -2.55
C ARG A 27 -14.39 3.86 -3.91
N LYS A 28 -13.67 4.09 -5.02
CA LYS A 28 -14.15 3.73 -6.36
C LYS A 28 -14.14 2.21 -6.58
N ILE A 29 -13.10 1.53 -6.11
CA ILE A 29 -13.03 0.06 -6.11
C ILE A 29 -14.19 -0.55 -5.32
N ALA A 30 -14.47 -0.01 -4.13
CA ALA A 30 -15.56 -0.45 -3.27
C ALA A 30 -16.94 -0.29 -3.93
N LEU A 31 -17.17 0.83 -4.62
CA LEU A 31 -18.39 1.06 -5.40
C LEU A 31 -18.52 0.04 -6.54
N ASN A 32 -17.45 -0.21 -7.29
CA ASN A 32 -17.46 -1.16 -8.40
C ASN A 32 -17.78 -2.60 -7.95
N LEU A 33 -17.29 -3.01 -6.77
CA LEU A 33 -17.49 -4.36 -6.23
C LEU A 33 -18.70 -4.49 -5.30
N ASN A 34 -19.47 -3.41 -5.13
CA ASN A 34 -20.58 -3.33 -4.18
C ASN A 34 -20.17 -3.76 -2.75
N ALA A 35 -18.99 -3.33 -2.31
CA ALA A 35 -18.40 -3.66 -1.02
C ALA A 35 -18.15 -2.40 -0.18
N ASP A 36 -17.95 -2.57 1.12
CA ASP A 36 -17.57 -1.46 1.99
C ASP A 36 -16.10 -1.04 1.73
N PRO A 37 -15.77 0.26 1.68
CA PRO A 37 -14.38 0.72 1.52
C PRO A 37 -13.42 0.16 2.58
N THR A 38 -13.90 -0.11 3.80
CA THR A 38 -13.10 -0.74 4.85
C THR A 38 -12.82 -2.21 4.55
N THR A 39 -13.74 -2.94 3.88
CA THR A 39 -13.51 -4.31 3.40
C THR A 39 -12.39 -4.33 2.37
N ILE A 40 -12.44 -3.42 1.39
CA ILE A 40 -11.36 -3.28 0.39
C ILE A 40 -10.03 -2.93 1.07
N SER A 41 -10.03 -1.98 2.01
CA SER A 41 -8.81 -1.61 2.74
C SER A 41 -8.23 -2.78 3.55
N LYS A 42 -9.07 -3.57 4.22
CA LYS A 42 -8.66 -4.76 4.98
C LYS A 42 -8.09 -5.84 4.06
N GLU A 43 -8.74 -6.08 2.92
CA GLU A 43 -8.26 -7.04 1.92
C GLU A 43 -6.87 -6.67 1.39
N ILE A 44 -6.70 -5.42 0.96
CA ILE A 44 -5.41 -4.93 0.45
C ILE A 44 -4.36 -5.01 1.56
N LYS A 45 -4.68 -4.56 2.78
CA LYS A 45 -3.73 -4.60 3.88
C LYS A 45 -3.29 -6.02 4.23
N ARG A 46 -4.19 -7.00 4.14
CA ARG A 46 -3.90 -8.41 4.46
C ARG A 46 -3.04 -9.08 3.39
N ASN A 47 -3.24 -8.76 2.11
CA ASN A 47 -2.57 -9.47 1.00
C ASN A 47 -1.47 -8.64 0.29
N ARG A 48 -1.18 -7.41 0.73
CA ARG A 48 -0.09 -6.62 0.14
C ARG A 48 1.26 -7.28 0.37
N MET A 49 2.11 -7.26 -0.65
CA MET A 49 3.54 -7.51 -0.47
C MET A 49 4.22 -6.25 0.05
N ILE A 50 5.06 -6.40 1.08
CA ILE A 50 5.89 -5.30 1.58
C ILE A 50 6.98 -5.04 0.55
N SER A 51 7.04 -3.82 0.02
CA SER A 51 8.09 -3.43 -0.91
C SER A 51 9.15 -2.56 -0.24
N ASP A 52 10.41 -2.94 -0.43
CA ASP A 52 11.58 -2.17 -0.04
C ASP A 52 12.05 -1.19 -1.13
N ILE A 53 11.23 -1.05 -2.19
CA ILE A 53 11.44 -0.12 -3.31
C ILE A 53 11.09 1.30 -2.88
N GLY A 54 12.08 2.19 -2.86
CA GLY A 54 11.92 3.62 -2.58
C GLY A 54 11.63 4.38 -3.87
N ALA A 55 11.23 5.64 -3.76
CA ALA A 55 11.29 6.53 -4.92
C ALA A 55 12.76 6.61 -5.38
N LEU A 56 12.98 6.64 -6.69
CA LEU A 56 14.32 6.80 -7.26
C LEU A 56 15.01 8.03 -6.64
N GLY A 57 16.25 7.84 -6.16
CA GLY A 57 17.02 8.90 -5.49
C GLY A 57 16.60 9.22 -4.06
N ARG A 58 15.64 8.49 -3.46
CA ARG A 58 15.29 8.65 -2.03
C ARG A 58 15.74 7.47 -1.20
N ILE A 59 16.67 7.74 -0.28
CA ILE A 59 17.02 6.80 0.80
C ILE A 59 15.76 6.56 1.63
N LYS A 60 15.39 5.30 1.82
CA LYS A 60 14.27 4.93 2.69
C LYS A 60 14.64 5.20 4.14
N ASN A 61 14.34 6.39 4.65
CA ASN A 61 14.36 6.62 6.09
C ASN A 61 13.13 5.94 6.73
N ARG A 62 13.33 4.71 7.20
CA ARG A 62 12.32 3.92 7.94
C ARG A 62 12.22 4.29 9.42
N CYS A 63 12.91 5.33 9.88
CA CYS A 63 12.85 5.74 11.28
C CYS A 63 11.42 6.13 11.66
N ILE A 64 10.85 5.41 12.63
CA ILE A 64 9.54 5.73 13.19
C ILE A 64 9.52 7.13 13.83
N HIS A 65 10.68 7.59 14.31
CA HIS A 65 10.90 8.91 14.90
C HIS A 65 11.41 9.95 13.89
N ARG A 66 11.24 9.77 12.57
CA ARG A 66 11.82 10.68 11.55
C ARG A 66 11.54 12.19 11.75
N THR A 67 10.51 12.55 12.53
CA THR A 67 10.15 13.94 12.85
C THR A 67 10.91 14.51 14.06
N SER A 68 11.44 13.67 14.93
CA SER A 68 12.13 14.05 16.19
C SER A 68 13.50 13.38 16.37
N CYS A 69 13.91 12.56 15.40
CA CYS A 69 15.20 11.88 15.39
C CYS A 69 16.24 12.82 14.80
N HIS A 70 17.27 13.13 15.57
CA HIS A 70 18.40 13.97 15.14
C HIS A 70 19.64 13.14 14.79
N ILE A 71 19.51 11.81 14.72
CA ILE A 71 20.59 10.92 14.29
C ILE A 71 20.81 11.15 12.80
N ILE A 72 21.99 11.66 12.47
CA ILE A 72 22.50 11.87 11.12
C ILE A 72 23.59 10.84 10.82
N ASP A 73 23.99 10.71 9.55
CA ASP A 73 25.07 9.83 9.10
C ASP A 73 24.91 8.32 9.42
N LEU A 74 23.67 7.82 9.59
CA LEU A 74 23.40 6.38 9.74
C LEU A 74 23.92 5.51 8.58
N CYS A 75 24.09 6.11 7.41
CA CYS A 75 24.77 5.46 6.30
C CYS A 75 26.28 5.56 6.52
N GLU A 76 26.82 4.79 7.45
CA GLU A 76 28.26 4.52 7.46
C GLU A 76 28.63 3.87 6.12
N ASN A 77 29.25 4.65 5.23
CA ASN A 77 30.04 4.19 4.10
C ASN A 77 29.45 3.04 3.27
N LYS A 78 28.37 3.29 2.54
CA LYS A 78 28.20 2.65 1.23
C LYS A 78 28.20 3.72 0.17
N THR A 79 29.41 4.05 -0.30
CA THR A 79 29.58 4.55 -1.66
C THR A 79 28.67 3.74 -2.57
N MET A 80 27.74 4.41 -3.23
CA MET A 80 27.15 3.90 -4.45
C MET A 80 28.32 3.68 -5.41
N LYS A 81 28.78 2.43 -5.52
CA LYS A 81 29.62 2.01 -6.64
C LYS A 81 28.68 1.42 -7.68
N GLU A 82 28.92 1.87 -8.90
CA GLU A 82 28.37 1.40 -10.17
C GLU A 82 28.37 -0.12 -10.31
#